data_AF-A0A7X7UNM7-F1
#
_entry.id   AF-A0A7X7UNM7-F1
#
_cell.length_a   1.000
_cell.length_b   1.000
_cell.length_c   1.000
_cell.angle_alpha   90.00
_cell.angle_beta   90.00
_cell.angle_gamma   90.00
#
_symmetry.space_group_name_H-M   'P 1'
#
loop_
_entity.id
_entity.type
_entity.pdbx_description
1 polymer ?
#
loop_
_entity_poly.entity_id
_entity_poly.type
_entity_poly.pdbx_seq_one_letter_code
_entity_poly.pdbx_strand_id
1 'polypeptide(L)'
;TTLNLTYGSASYVYEEMNLDSIQVQIPVTDGMVSFADVQQAYEILLAGIKAQYHGLNAESKQFIYCNLKPSENQLKNGSETWELVSGVGAGPVNLFNFGPNDYWIWWNDDPTQSGICGGPLYPSSTIGLGSDAAKEIKRKVLLRKPVVQGNYRYINPVDVPADPWNYPNPNQTQINMYSAFLFENTSGFPNYHLCLCPDEMNFYLYGAERIVYNHPPIGARPDGLNFVTIDIHGDLGLLPGNVSYPCHRAIITYAELIQYPEPPLEF
;
A
#
# COMPACT_ATOMS: atom_id res chain seq x y z
N THR A 1 -3.00 22.23 6.59
CA THR A 1 -3.00 21.59 7.94
C THR A 1 -3.69 20.25 7.79
N THR A 2 -3.02 19.12 8.00
CA THR A 2 -3.58 17.79 7.71
C THR A 2 -4.19 17.20 8.97
N LEU A 3 -5.49 16.89 8.95
CA LEU A 3 -6.22 16.31 10.08
C LEU A 3 -6.26 14.79 9.93
N ASN A 4 -5.25 14.09 10.46
CA ASN A 4 -5.22 12.62 10.49
C ASN A 4 -6.07 12.12 11.66
N LEU A 5 -7.35 11.82 11.43
CA LEU A 5 -8.16 11.04 12.35
C LEU A 5 -7.97 9.57 11.97
N THR A 6 -7.38 8.75 12.84
CA THR A 6 -7.28 7.30 12.65
C THR A 6 -8.10 6.66 13.75
N TYR A 7 -9.33 6.27 13.45
CA TYR A 7 -10.09 5.36 14.31
C TYR A 7 -10.14 4.02 13.59
N GLY A 8 -9.86 2.96 14.31
CA GLY A 8 -9.81 1.62 13.77
C GLY A 8 -9.10 0.78 14.81
N SER A 9 -9.86 0.01 15.59
CA SER A 9 -9.25 -1.17 16.20
C SER A 9 -8.75 -1.98 15.01
N ALA A 10 -7.45 -2.23 14.93
CA ALA A 10 -6.88 -3.06 13.86
C ALA A 10 -6.56 -4.47 14.39
N SER A 11 -7.18 -4.90 15.50
CA SER A 11 -6.80 -6.13 16.23
C SER A 11 -6.96 -7.44 15.45
N TYR A 12 -7.40 -7.39 14.20
CA TYR A 12 -7.56 -8.55 13.32
C TYR A 12 -6.76 -8.38 12.03
N VAL A 13 -6.33 -9.49 11.45
CA VAL A 13 -5.68 -9.55 10.12
C VAL A 13 -6.76 -9.85 9.09
N TYR A 14 -6.76 -9.16 7.95
CA TYR A 14 -7.82 -9.24 6.92
C TYR A 14 -7.31 -9.87 5.62
N GLU A 15 -8.18 -10.26 4.69
CA GLU A 15 -7.81 -10.78 3.37
C GLU A 15 -8.02 -9.74 2.27
N GLU A 16 -9.08 -8.94 2.38
CA GLU A 16 -9.40 -7.85 1.47
C GLU A 16 -9.41 -6.51 2.22
N MET A 17 -8.80 -5.48 1.63
CA MET A 17 -8.92 -4.10 2.08
C MET A 17 -9.69 -3.34 1.01
N ASN A 18 -10.95 -3.03 1.30
CA ASN A 18 -11.75 -2.19 0.43
C ASN A 18 -11.43 -0.74 0.75
N LEU A 19 -10.80 -0.08 -0.21
CA LEU A 19 -10.54 1.35 -0.17
C LEU A 19 -11.63 2.08 -0.92
N ASP A 20 -12.18 3.10 -0.30
CA ASP A 20 -13.14 3.97 -0.98
C ASP A 20 -12.94 5.41 -0.51
N SER A 21 -13.26 6.36 -1.38
CA SER A 21 -13.04 7.78 -1.14
C SER A 21 -14.34 8.56 -1.09
N ILE A 22 -14.44 9.43 -0.09
CA ILE A 22 -15.57 10.34 0.13
C ILE A 22 -15.03 11.74 0.01
N GLN A 23 -15.71 12.55 -0.80
CA GLN A 23 -15.36 13.97 -0.97
C GLN A 23 -16.39 14.84 -0.25
N VAL A 24 -15.91 15.91 0.38
CA VAL A 24 -16.75 16.93 1.00
C VAL A 24 -16.26 18.31 0.60
N GLN A 25 -17.20 19.21 0.30
CA GLN A 25 -16.90 20.61 0.05
C GLN A 25 -17.18 21.42 1.31
N ILE A 26 -16.22 22.25 1.68
CA ILE A 26 -16.27 23.10 2.86
C ILE A 26 -16.23 24.56 2.39
N PRO A 27 -17.24 25.39 2.68
CA PRO A 27 -17.22 26.81 2.37
C PRO A 27 -16.05 27.54 3.03
N VAL A 28 -15.38 28.42 2.28
CA VAL A 28 -14.28 29.25 2.78
C VAL A 28 -14.64 30.72 2.59
N THR A 29 -14.76 31.46 3.68
CA THR A 29 -15.02 32.90 3.70
C THR A 29 -13.85 33.61 4.35
N ASP A 30 -13.24 34.56 3.65
CA ASP A 30 -12.06 35.31 4.10
C ASP A 30 -10.88 34.42 4.55
N GLY A 31 -10.66 33.31 3.84
CA GLY A 31 -9.62 32.32 4.17
C GLY A 31 -9.91 31.50 5.44
N MET A 32 -11.11 31.61 6.01
CA MET A 32 -11.55 30.88 7.20
C MET A 32 -12.73 29.97 6.88
N VAL A 33 -12.86 28.91 7.68
CA VAL A 33 -13.98 27.97 7.65
C VAL A 33 -14.76 28.13 8.94
N SER A 34 -16.10 28.15 8.86
CA SER A 34 -16.93 28.23 10.07
C SER A 34 -16.98 26.89 10.80
N PHE A 35 -17.14 26.91 12.13
CA PHE A 35 -17.28 25.68 12.90
C PHE A 35 -18.52 24.85 12.47
N ALA A 36 -19.60 25.53 12.08
CA ALA A 36 -20.80 24.86 11.57
C ALA A 36 -20.51 24.05 10.29
N ASP A 37 -19.70 24.61 9.38
CA ASP A 37 -19.29 23.92 8.15
C ASP A 37 -18.37 22.73 8.45
N VAL A 38 -17.46 22.87 9.43
CA VAL A 38 -16.62 21.75 9.89
C VAL A 38 -17.46 20.62 10.47
N GLN A 39 -18.45 20.96 11.30
CA GLN A 39 -19.34 19.98 11.91
C GLN A 39 -20.19 19.26 10.85
N GLN A 40 -20.73 20.00 9.89
CA GLN A 40 -21.47 19.41 8.77
C GLN A 40 -20.58 18.48 7.94
N ALA A 41 -19.33 18.89 7.66
CA ALA A 41 -18.38 18.06 6.93
C ALA A 41 -18.04 16.76 7.69
N TYR A 42 -17.85 16.85 9.01
CA TYR A 42 -17.64 15.68 9.87
C TYR A 42 -18.81 14.69 9.78
N GLU A 43 -20.05 15.17 9.87
CA GLU A 43 -21.24 14.32 9.80
C GLU A 43 -21.37 13.62 8.45
N ILE A 44 -21.06 14.30 7.35
CA ILE A 44 -21.04 13.74 5.99
C ILE A 44 -19.98 12.64 5.87
N LEU A 45 -18.75 12.93 6.32
CA LEU A 45 -17.64 11.97 6.26
C LEU A 45 -17.92 10.74 7.12
N LEU A 46 -18.48 10.93 8.32
CA LEU A 46 -18.86 9.83 9.21
C LEU A 46 -19.98 8.98 8.61
N ALA A 47 -20.98 9.59 7.98
CA ALA A 47 -22.04 8.87 7.28
C ALA A 47 -21.48 8.05 6.11
N GLY A 48 -20.55 8.60 5.34
CA GLY A 48 -19.88 7.89 4.25
C GLY A 48 -19.06 6.70 4.75
N ILE A 49 -18.26 6.87 5.81
CA ILE A 49 -17.50 5.77 6.44
C ILE A 49 -18.45 4.65 6.89
N LYS A 50 -19.57 5.00 7.53
CA LYS A 50 -20.59 4.02 7.95
C LYS A 50 -21.20 3.30 6.75
N ALA A 51 -21.51 4.02 5.68
CA ALA A 51 -22.06 3.44 4.46
C ALA A 51 -21.08 2.44 3.83
N GLN A 52 -19.80 2.79 3.73
CA GLN A 52 -18.73 1.88 3.25
C GLN A 52 -18.64 0.63 4.12
N TYR A 53 -18.59 0.80 5.44
CA TYR A 53 -18.54 -0.31 6.39
C TYR A 53 -19.77 -1.24 6.26
N HIS A 54 -20.97 -0.67 6.16
CA HIS A 54 -22.19 -1.46 6.07
C HIS A 54 -22.42 -2.08 4.68
N GLY A 55 -21.90 -1.46 3.61
CA GLY A 55 -22.01 -1.93 2.23
C GLY A 55 -21.23 -3.21 1.93
N LEU A 56 -20.21 -3.53 2.73
CA LEU A 56 -19.45 -4.78 2.56
C LEU A 56 -20.23 -5.97 3.11
N ASN A 57 -20.56 -6.92 2.25
CA ASN A 57 -21.23 -8.16 2.61
C ASN A 57 -20.22 -9.22 3.10
N ALA A 58 -19.55 -8.92 4.22
CA ALA A 58 -18.61 -9.80 4.87
C ALA A 58 -19.02 -10.04 6.33
N GLU A 59 -19.02 -11.31 6.76
CA GLU A 59 -19.36 -11.71 8.14
C GLU A 59 -18.33 -11.22 9.16
N SER A 60 -17.07 -11.09 8.73
CA SER A 60 -15.98 -10.48 9.50
C SER A 60 -15.48 -9.27 8.74
N LYS A 61 -15.79 -8.07 9.24
CA LYS A 61 -15.33 -6.79 8.69
C LYS A 61 -14.95 -5.81 9.78
N GLN A 62 -13.97 -4.95 9.51
CA GLN A 62 -13.47 -3.99 10.49
C GLN A 62 -13.02 -2.70 9.81
N PHE A 63 -13.36 -1.57 10.40
CA PHE A 63 -12.86 -0.27 9.95
C PHE A 63 -11.40 -0.11 10.35
N ILE A 64 -10.52 0.21 9.39
CA ILE A 64 -9.06 0.12 9.55
C ILE A 64 -8.43 1.50 9.67
N TYR A 65 -8.75 2.39 8.74
CA TYR A 65 -8.20 3.73 8.74
C TYR A 65 -9.11 4.69 7.98
N CYS A 66 -8.93 5.98 8.27
CA CYS A 66 -9.26 7.05 7.36
C CYS A 66 -8.08 8.02 7.25
N ASN A 67 -7.90 8.57 6.06
CA ASN A 67 -6.92 9.61 5.75
C ASN A 67 -7.66 10.76 5.08
N LEU A 68 -7.59 11.95 5.67
CA LEU A 68 -8.27 13.15 5.18
C LEU A 68 -7.23 14.13 4.62
N LYS A 69 -7.35 14.47 3.34
CA LYS A 69 -6.44 15.40 2.65
C LYS A 69 -7.24 16.39 1.82
N PRO A 70 -6.74 17.62 1.59
CA PRO A 70 -7.35 18.50 0.60
C PRO A 70 -7.15 17.91 -0.80
N SER A 71 -8.17 18.01 -1.66
CA SER A 71 -8.11 17.51 -3.05
C SER A 71 -7.23 18.38 -3.94
N GLU A 72 -6.95 19.61 -3.54
CA GLU A 72 -6.02 20.54 -4.19
C GLU A 72 -5.06 21.14 -3.16
N ASN A 73 -3.83 21.47 -3.56
CA ASN A 73 -2.78 21.98 -2.65
C ASN A 73 -2.94 23.46 -2.24
N GLN A 74 -4.06 24.13 -2.53
CA GLN A 74 -4.24 25.56 -2.24
C GLN A 74 -5.67 25.91 -1.81
N LEU A 75 -5.79 26.71 -0.74
CA LEU A 75 -7.03 27.32 -0.29
C LEU A 75 -7.52 28.34 -1.33
N LYS A 76 -8.60 28.00 -2.05
CA LYS A 76 -9.31 28.94 -2.92
C LYS A 76 -10.43 29.60 -2.13
N ASN A 77 -10.58 30.93 -2.23
CA ASN A 77 -11.78 31.61 -1.73
C ASN A 77 -13.03 31.03 -2.42
N GLY A 78 -14.08 30.74 -1.64
CA GLY A 78 -15.30 30.09 -2.12
C GLY A 78 -15.57 28.76 -1.44
N SER A 79 -14.90 27.70 -1.86
CA SER A 79 -15.06 26.35 -1.28
C SER A 79 -13.79 25.53 -1.46
N GLU A 80 -13.42 24.75 -0.45
CA GLU A 80 -12.34 23.78 -0.51
C GLU A 80 -12.91 22.36 -0.58
N THR A 81 -12.38 21.51 -1.46
CA THR A 81 -12.76 20.10 -1.52
C THR A 81 -11.75 19.28 -0.73
N TRP A 82 -12.25 18.45 0.16
CA TRP A 82 -11.46 17.52 0.97
C TRP A 82 -11.83 16.09 0.58
N GLU A 83 -10.82 15.25 0.41
CA GLU A 83 -10.95 13.83 0.13
C GLU A 83 -10.58 13.03 1.38
N LEU A 84 -11.53 12.22 1.85
CA LEU A 84 -11.30 11.19 2.85
C LEU A 84 -11.15 9.84 2.13
N VAL A 85 -10.03 9.18 2.32
CA VAL A 85 -9.83 7.78 1.90
C VAL A 85 -9.97 6.91 3.13
N SER A 86 -10.92 5.98 3.13
CA SER A 86 -11.10 5.01 4.20
C SER A 86 -10.88 3.57 3.73
N GLY A 87 -10.41 2.73 4.65
CA GLY A 87 -10.20 1.31 4.42
C GLY A 87 -11.03 0.45 5.37
N VAL A 88 -11.76 -0.52 4.83
CA VAL A 88 -12.45 -1.56 5.61
C VAL A 88 -11.88 -2.93 5.24
N GLY A 89 -11.38 -3.65 6.24
CA GLY A 89 -10.85 -5.00 6.10
C GLY A 89 -11.95 -6.05 6.15
N ALA A 90 -11.86 -7.12 5.35
CA ALA A 90 -12.80 -8.25 5.35
C ALA A 90 -12.09 -9.62 5.23
N GLY A 91 -12.72 -10.67 5.78
CA GLY A 91 -12.42 -12.10 5.50
C GLY A 91 -11.55 -12.85 6.53
N PRO A 92 -11.64 -14.20 6.58
CA PRO A 92 -10.73 -15.04 7.38
C PRO A 92 -9.35 -15.14 6.72
N VAL A 93 -8.31 -15.20 7.55
CA VAL A 93 -6.90 -15.05 7.16
C VAL A 93 -6.38 -16.14 6.21
N ASN A 94 -5.82 -15.74 5.07
CA ASN A 94 -4.81 -16.50 4.34
C ASN A 94 -3.45 -15.77 4.40
N LEU A 95 -2.83 -15.73 5.60
CA LEU A 95 -1.47 -15.20 5.86
C LEU A 95 -0.36 -16.00 5.15
N PHE A 96 -0.75 -17.08 4.49
CA PHE A 96 0.15 -18.03 3.88
C PHE A 96 0.85 -17.41 2.67
N ASN A 97 1.98 -18.03 2.36
CA ASN A 97 2.75 -17.80 1.17
C ASN A 97 1.89 -17.90 -0.09
N PHE A 98 2.36 -17.28 -1.17
CA PHE A 98 1.82 -17.52 -2.50
C PHE A 98 1.84 -19.03 -2.78
N GLY A 99 0.67 -19.58 -3.06
CA GLY A 99 0.44 -21.01 -3.29
C GLY A 99 0.92 -21.44 -4.67
N PRO A 100 0.96 -22.76 -4.94
CA PRO A 100 1.58 -23.33 -6.15
C PRO A 100 0.98 -22.87 -7.49
N ASN A 101 -0.16 -22.17 -7.48
CA ASN A 101 -0.82 -21.67 -8.69
C ASN A 101 -0.80 -20.13 -8.79
N ASP A 102 -0.15 -19.44 -7.85
CA ASP A 102 -0.09 -17.97 -7.79
C ASP A 102 1.02 -17.43 -8.71
N TYR A 103 0.88 -17.66 -10.01
CA TYR A 103 1.74 -17.04 -11.01
C TYR A 103 1.18 -15.67 -11.36
N TRP A 104 1.96 -14.61 -11.19
CA TRP A 104 1.48 -13.25 -11.42
C TRP A 104 2.33 -12.54 -12.45
N ILE A 105 1.70 -11.80 -13.36
CA ILE A 105 2.45 -10.89 -14.22
C ILE A 105 3.17 -9.88 -13.33
N TRP A 106 4.45 -9.61 -13.61
CA TRP A 106 5.30 -8.76 -12.78
C TRP A 106 4.64 -7.40 -12.52
N TRP A 107 4.08 -6.79 -13.57
CA TRP A 107 3.31 -5.57 -13.52
C TRP A 107 2.61 -5.33 -14.86
N ASN A 108 1.40 -4.79 -14.80
CA ASN A 108 0.71 -4.24 -15.96
C ASN A 108 -0.33 -3.21 -15.51
N ASP A 109 -0.20 -1.97 -15.98
CA ASP A 109 -1.17 -0.92 -15.73
C ASP A 109 -2.49 -1.13 -16.50
N ASP A 110 -2.49 -1.96 -17.54
CA ASP A 110 -3.72 -2.32 -18.24
C ASP A 110 -4.49 -3.38 -17.43
N PRO A 111 -5.65 -3.04 -16.84
CA PRO A 111 -6.44 -3.99 -16.06
C PRO A 111 -6.96 -5.17 -16.90
N THR A 112 -7.00 -5.04 -18.23
CA THR A 112 -7.45 -6.10 -19.15
C THR A 112 -6.34 -7.08 -19.55
N GLN A 113 -5.08 -6.72 -19.27
CA GLN A 113 -3.89 -7.51 -19.59
C GLN A 113 -3.04 -7.82 -18.34
N SER A 114 -3.58 -7.54 -17.16
CA SER A 114 -2.99 -7.87 -15.86
C SER A 114 -3.55 -9.19 -15.33
N GLY A 115 -3.04 -9.66 -14.19
CA GLY A 115 -3.58 -10.83 -13.49
C GLY A 115 -2.68 -12.04 -13.46
N ILE A 116 -3.31 -13.19 -13.25
CA ILE A 116 -2.62 -14.47 -13.07
C ILE A 116 -2.12 -14.97 -14.42
N CYS A 117 -0.88 -15.43 -14.46
CA CYS A 117 -0.34 -16.11 -15.63
C CYS A 117 -0.72 -17.59 -15.62
N GLY A 118 -0.89 -18.19 -16.81
CA GLY A 118 -1.05 -19.64 -16.97
C GLY A 118 0.26 -20.44 -16.78
N GLY A 119 1.29 -19.82 -16.19
CA GLY A 119 2.67 -20.29 -16.12
C GLY A 119 3.68 -19.20 -16.54
N PRO A 120 4.99 -19.47 -16.48
CA PRO A 120 6.05 -18.46 -16.64
C PRO A 120 6.10 -17.78 -18.03
N LEU A 121 5.45 -18.36 -19.04
CA LEU A 121 5.44 -17.86 -20.43
C LEU A 121 4.03 -17.49 -20.96
N TYR A 122 2.99 -17.59 -20.13
CA TYR A 122 1.60 -17.39 -20.56
C TYR A 122 0.97 -16.22 -19.80
N PRO A 123 1.22 -14.97 -20.23
CA PRO A 123 0.85 -13.76 -19.49
C PRO A 123 -0.64 -13.40 -19.51
N SER A 124 -1.54 -14.26 -20.01
CA SER A 124 -2.97 -13.98 -19.98
C SER A 124 -3.79 -15.16 -19.48
N SER A 125 -4.27 -15.03 -18.25
CA SER A 125 -5.54 -15.62 -17.85
C SER A 125 -6.55 -14.49 -17.65
N THR A 126 -7.84 -14.77 -17.83
CA THR A 126 -8.91 -13.83 -17.46
C THR A 126 -9.14 -13.78 -15.94
N ILE A 127 -8.23 -14.37 -15.15
CA ILE A 127 -8.34 -14.52 -13.69
C ILE A 127 -7.39 -13.50 -13.05
N GLY A 128 -7.87 -12.79 -12.02
CA GLY A 128 -7.05 -11.81 -11.29
C GLY A 128 -6.84 -10.48 -12.03
N LEU A 129 -7.69 -10.16 -13.02
CA LEU A 129 -7.68 -8.88 -13.75
C LEU A 129 -7.70 -7.69 -12.78
N GLY A 130 -6.91 -6.66 -13.08
CA GLY A 130 -6.73 -5.47 -12.24
C GLY A 130 -5.64 -5.61 -11.17
N SER A 131 -5.12 -6.81 -10.93
CA SER A 131 -4.01 -7.06 -10.01
C SER A 131 -2.76 -7.60 -10.71
N ASP A 132 -1.62 -7.53 -10.04
CA ASP A 132 -0.31 -7.93 -10.55
C ASP A 132 0.61 -8.31 -9.38
N ALA A 133 1.82 -8.78 -9.69
CA ALA A 133 2.75 -9.22 -8.66
C ALA A 133 3.08 -8.11 -7.65
N ALA A 134 3.30 -6.88 -8.12
CA ALA A 134 3.60 -5.73 -7.26
C ALA A 134 2.45 -5.46 -6.27
N LYS A 135 1.21 -5.42 -6.77
CA LYS A 135 0.01 -5.22 -5.95
C LYS A 135 -0.22 -6.34 -4.96
N GLU A 136 -0.03 -7.59 -5.36
CA GLU A 136 -0.24 -8.74 -4.48
C GLU A 136 0.84 -8.84 -3.39
N ILE A 137 2.10 -8.56 -3.73
CA ILE A 137 3.19 -8.48 -2.74
C ILE A 137 2.90 -7.34 -1.75
N LYS A 138 2.58 -6.14 -2.25
CA LYS A 138 2.16 -4.99 -1.43
C LYS A 138 1.03 -5.37 -0.49
N ARG A 139 -0.03 -5.99 -1.01
CA ARG A 139 -1.19 -6.44 -0.22
C ARG A 139 -0.75 -7.34 0.90
N LYS A 140 0.03 -8.40 0.63
CA LYS A 140 0.48 -9.34 1.67
C LYS A 140 1.43 -8.70 2.69
N VAL A 141 2.33 -7.78 2.31
CA VAL A 141 3.16 -7.03 3.28
C VAL A 141 2.29 -6.23 4.25
N LEU A 142 1.25 -5.55 3.74
CA LEU A 142 0.32 -4.78 4.57
C LEU A 142 -0.52 -5.68 5.48
N LEU A 143 -0.95 -6.84 5.00
CA LEU A 143 -1.67 -7.83 5.82
C LEU A 143 -0.79 -8.42 6.93
N ARG A 144 0.52 -8.48 6.72
CA ARG A 144 1.51 -8.96 7.72
C ARG A 144 1.99 -7.86 8.67
N LYS A 145 1.51 -6.64 8.53
CA LYS A 145 1.86 -5.52 9.41
C LYS A 145 1.42 -5.79 10.86
N PRO A 146 2.35 -5.75 11.83
CA PRO A 146 1.99 -5.86 13.23
C PRO A 146 1.04 -4.74 13.65
N VAL A 147 -0.01 -5.13 14.37
CA VAL A 147 -0.97 -4.21 14.93
C VAL A 147 -0.54 -3.87 16.35
N VAL A 148 -0.32 -2.59 16.61
CA VAL A 148 0.04 -2.13 17.96
C VAL A 148 -1.22 -2.08 18.82
N GLN A 149 -1.20 -2.76 19.97
CA GLN A 149 -2.32 -2.79 20.91
C GLN A 149 -2.44 -1.48 21.67
N GLY A 150 -3.62 -0.86 21.70
CA GLY A 150 -3.90 0.38 22.41
C GLY A 150 -4.25 1.53 21.47
N ASN A 151 -4.46 2.72 22.03
CA ASN A 151 -4.76 3.91 21.24
C ASN A 151 -3.45 4.56 20.80
N TYR A 152 -3.15 4.51 19.50
CA TYR A 152 -1.96 5.13 18.92
C TYR A 152 -2.32 5.88 17.63
N ARG A 153 -1.51 6.87 17.28
CA ARG A 153 -1.57 7.50 15.96
C ARG A 153 -0.16 7.67 15.39
N TYR A 154 -0.09 7.65 14.06
CA TYR A 154 1.12 7.99 13.32
C TYR A 154 1.21 9.50 13.10
N ILE A 155 2.36 10.09 13.40
CA ILE A 155 2.67 11.50 13.13
C ILE A 155 3.98 11.60 12.36
N ASN A 156 4.20 12.73 11.69
CA ASN A 156 5.43 13.02 10.95
C ASN A 156 5.80 11.92 9.95
N PRO A 157 4.93 11.62 8.95
CA PRO A 157 5.24 10.61 7.96
C PRO A 157 6.48 11.01 7.13
N VAL A 158 7.30 10.01 6.84
CA VAL A 158 8.52 10.10 6.03
C VAL A 158 8.49 8.99 4.99
N ASP A 159 8.63 9.36 3.73
CA ASP A 159 8.72 8.42 2.62
C ASP A 159 10.18 8.08 2.32
N VAL A 160 10.46 6.78 2.22
CA VAL A 160 11.77 6.24 1.91
C VAL A 160 11.66 5.44 0.60
N PRO A 161 12.32 5.87 -0.49
CA PRO A 161 12.33 5.11 -1.73
C PRO A 161 13.19 3.86 -1.58
N ALA A 162 12.78 2.79 -2.25
CA ALA A 162 13.49 1.53 -2.31
C ALA A 162 13.54 1.01 -3.77
N ASP A 163 14.76 0.90 -4.29
CA ASP A 163 15.06 0.28 -5.57
C ASP A 163 15.75 -1.08 -5.34
N PRO A 164 15.68 -2.03 -6.29
CA PRO A 164 16.25 -3.37 -6.12
C PRO A 164 17.71 -3.37 -5.68
N TRP A 165 18.58 -2.65 -6.39
CA TRP A 165 20.02 -2.62 -6.11
C TRP A 165 20.42 -1.91 -4.81
N ASN A 166 19.52 -1.17 -4.16
CA ASN A 166 19.77 -0.65 -2.82
C ASN A 166 19.74 -1.78 -1.77
N TYR A 167 19.12 -2.91 -2.09
CA TYR A 167 18.90 -4.04 -1.20
C TYR A 167 19.29 -5.36 -1.89
N PRO A 168 20.59 -5.57 -2.20
CA PRO A 168 21.06 -6.77 -2.87
C PRO A 168 20.89 -8.00 -1.97
N ASN A 169 20.63 -9.15 -2.58
CA ASN A 169 20.63 -10.44 -1.91
C ASN A 169 22.09 -10.93 -1.76
N PRO A 170 22.65 -10.95 -0.54
CA PRO A 170 24.05 -11.30 -0.34
C PRO A 170 24.37 -12.77 -0.66
N ASN A 171 23.35 -13.62 -0.71
CA ASN A 171 23.53 -15.04 -1.04
C ASN A 171 23.63 -15.29 -2.55
N GLN A 172 23.37 -14.28 -3.38
CA GLN A 172 23.36 -14.43 -4.83
C GLN A 172 24.66 -13.93 -5.44
N THR A 173 25.50 -14.87 -5.90
CA THR A 173 26.84 -14.56 -6.44
C THR A 173 26.86 -14.33 -7.95
N GLN A 174 25.80 -14.72 -8.66
CA GLN A 174 25.65 -14.50 -10.11
C GLN A 174 24.43 -13.62 -10.35
N ILE A 175 24.55 -12.63 -11.25
CA ILE A 175 23.43 -11.72 -11.52
C ILE A 175 22.26 -12.49 -12.16
N ASN A 176 21.09 -12.46 -11.53
CA ASN A 176 19.82 -13.01 -11.99
C ASN A 176 18.65 -12.33 -11.25
N MET A 177 17.42 -12.82 -11.46
CA MET A 177 16.24 -12.23 -10.82
C MET A 177 16.26 -12.26 -9.28
N TYR A 178 17.03 -13.17 -8.66
CA TYR A 178 17.21 -13.26 -7.21
C TYR A 178 18.34 -12.39 -6.65
N SER A 179 18.95 -11.53 -7.47
CA SER A 179 20.08 -10.68 -7.06
C SER A 179 19.71 -9.56 -6.09
N ALA A 180 18.43 -9.21 -5.99
CA ALA A 180 17.93 -8.16 -5.11
C ALA A 180 16.65 -8.60 -4.39
N PHE A 181 16.30 -7.93 -3.30
CA PHE A 181 15.09 -8.23 -2.52
C PHE A 181 13.81 -7.58 -3.09
N LEU A 182 13.92 -6.77 -4.14
CA LEU A 182 12.81 -6.37 -5.01
C LEU A 182 13.03 -6.96 -6.39
N PHE A 183 11.93 -7.25 -7.11
CA PHE A 183 12.02 -7.85 -8.43
C PHE A 183 12.78 -6.96 -9.40
N GLU A 184 13.73 -7.56 -10.12
CA GLU A 184 14.28 -6.99 -11.32
C GLU A 184 14.69 -8.13 -12.25
N ASN A 185 14.42 -7.97 -13.53
CA ASN A 185 14.86 -8.90 -14.54
C ASN A 185 15.32 -8.13 -15.77
N THR A 186 16.19 -8.72 -16.57
CA THR A 186 16.75 -8.07 -17.77
C THR A 186 16.66 -9.04 -18.94
N SER A 187 16.20 -8.59 -20.11
CA SER A 187 16.03 -9.49 -21.27
C SER A 187 17.33 -10.07 -21.82
N GLY A 188 18.47 -9.52 -21.42
CA GLY A 188 19.81 -10.06 -21.69
C GLY A 188 20.30 -11.11 -20.69
N PHE A 189 19.57 -11.38 -19.59
CA PHE A 189 19.93 -12.38 -18.60
C PHE A 189 19.26 -13.74 -18.87
N PRO A 190 19.90 -14.87 -18.49
CA PRO A 190 19.26 -16.17 -18.53
C PRO A 190 17.96 -16.18 -17.72
N ASN A 191 16.95 -16.91 -18.20
CA ASN A 191 15.64 -17.05 -17.55
C ASN A 191 14.83 -15.73 -17.45
N TYR A 192 14.98 -14.83 -18.43
CA TYR A 192 14.08 -13.70 -18.58
C TYR A 192 12.63 -14.19 -18.73
N HIS A 193 11.75 -13.67 -17.87
CA HIS A 193 10.32 -13.90 -17.91
C HIS A 193 9.60 -12.70 -17.29
N LEU A 194 8.28 -12.63 -17.55
CA LEU A 194 7.40 -11.56 -17.07
C LEU A 194 6.37 -12.06 -16.06
N CYS A 195 6.37 -13.36 -15.76
CA CYS A 195 5.39 -14.02 -14.92
C CYS A 195 6.11 -14.66 -13.74
N LEU A 196 6.00 -14.01 -12.59
CA LEU A 196 6.65 -14.46 -11.37
C LEU A 196 5.95 -15.73 -10.88
N CYS A 197 6.73 -16.78 -10.69
CA CYS A 197 6.22 -18.01 -10.10
C CYS A 197 6.02 -17.86 -8.58
N PRO A 198 5.29 -18.77 -7.93
CA PRO A 198 5.06 -18.70 -6.49
C PRO A 198 6.33 -18.60 -5.64
N ASP A 199 7.41 -19.28 -6.04
CA ASP A 199 8.69 -19.22 -5.31
C ASP A 199 9.30 -17.81 -5.40
N GLU A 200 9.24 -17.18 -6.57
CA GLU A 200 9.68 -15.80 -6.79
C GLU A 200 8.81 -14.81 -6.03
N MET A 201 7.48 -14.94 -6.14
CA MET A 201 6.51 -14.14 -5.40
C MET A 201 6.77 -14.17 -3.90
N ASN A 202 7.05 -15.35 -3.34
CA ASN A 202 7.40 -15.52 -1.93
C ASN A 202 8.77 -14.93 -1.59
N PHE A 203 9.78 -15.13 -2.44
CA PHE A 203 11.09 -14.51 -2.26
C PHE A 203 10.99 -12.98 -2.17
N TYR A 204 10.27 -12.34 -3.10
CA TYR A 204 10.10 -10.88 -3.07
C TYR A 204 9.16 -10.39 -1.97
N LEU A 205 8.18 -11.19 -1.54
CA LEU A 205 7.40 -10.89 -0.35
C LEU A 205 8.29 -10.80 0.89
N TYR A 206 9.11 -11.83 1.13
CA TYR A 206 10.04 -11.82 2.26
C TYR A 206 11.14 -10.76 2.10
N GLY A 207 11.56 -10.49 0.86
CA GLY A 207 12.46 -9.40 0.53
C GLY A 207 11.89 -8.03 0.91
N ALA A 208 10.66 -7.75 0.50
CA ALA A 208 9.95 -6.51 0.86
C ALA A 208 9.77 -6.39 2.38
N GLU A 209 9.39 -7.46 3.08
CA GLU A 209 9.30 -7.46 4.55
C GLU A 209 10.66 -7.17 5.20
N ARG A 210 11.73 -7.79 4.68
CA ARG A 210 13.10 -7.53 5.16
C ARG A 210 13.47 -6.06 5.00
N ILE A 211 13.14 -5.46 3.85
CA ILE A 211 13.41 -4.04 3.60
C ILE A 211 12.59 -3.16 4.55
N VAL A 212 11.30 -3.45 4.73
CA VAL A 212 10.38 -2.65 5.54
C VAL A 212 10.72 -2.69 7.05
N TYR A 213 11.07 -3.86 7.59
CA TYR A 213 11.17 -4.01 9.04
C TYR A 213 12.59 -3.86 9.60
N ASN A 214 13.63 -3.94 8.76
CA ASN A 214 15.02 -3.81 9.21
C ASN A 214 15.59 -2.41 9.00
N HIS A 215 16.56 -2.07 9.85
CA HIS A 215 17.34 -0.84 9.74
C HIS A 215 18.40 -0.95 8.63
N PRO A 216 18.87 0.19 8.09
CA PRO A 216 20.03 0.23 7.21
C PRO A 216 21.26 -0.48 7.82
N PRO A 217 22.10 -1.11 6.99
CA PRO A 217 22.06 -1.12 5.52
C PRO A 217 21.20 -2.23 4.91
N ILE A 218 20.66 -3.14 5.72
CA ILE A 218 19.95 -4.33 5.22
C ILE A 218 18.44 -4.12 5.03
N GLY A 219 17.93 -2.95 5.43
CA GLY A 219 16.56 -2.50 5.19
C GLY A 219 16.47 -0.98 5.19
N ALA A 220 15.25 -0.47 5.08
CA ALA A 220 14.93 0.94 4.84
C ALA A 220 14.46 1.68 6.10
N ARG A 221 14.26 0.99 7.23
CA ARG A 221 13.60 1.56 8.41
C ARG A 221 14.47 2.62 9.09
N PRO A 222 14.02 3.89 9.16
CA PRO A 222 14.73 4.91 9.94
C PRO A 222 14.59 4.68 11.44
N ASP A 223 15.58 5.14 12.21
CA ASP A 223 15.57 5.04 13.67
C ASP A 223 14.38 5.80 14.28
N GLY A 224 13.72 5.16 15.25
CA GLY A 224 12.58 5.76 15.96
C GLY A 224 11.26 5.77 15.18
N LEU A 225 11.25 5.39 13.89
CA LEU A 225 10.03 5.37 13.09
C LEU A 225 9.44 3.96 12.97
N ASN A 226 8.15 3.89 12.65
CA ASN A 226 7.38 2.66 12.49
C ASN A 226 6.77 2.61 11.10
N PHE A 227 6.68 1.39 10.54
CA PHE A 227 6.10 1.16 9.22
C PHE A 227 4.63 1.61 9.18
N VAL A 228 4.27 2.43 8.20
CA VAL A 228 2.90 2.89 7.96
C VAL A 228 2.29 2.13 6.80
N THR A 229 2.88 2.28 5.61
CA THR A 229 2.41 1.69 4.36
C THR A 229 3.57 1.51 3.39
N ILE A 230 3.36 0.65 2.39
CA ILE A 230 4.26 0.48 1.26
C ILE A 230 3.44 0.62 -0.01
N ASP A 231 4.01 1.32 -0.99
CA ASP A 231 3.50 1.31 -2.36
C ASP A 231 4.55 0.68 -3.26
N ILE A 232 4.22 -0.44 -3.91
CA ILE A 232 5.10 -1.14 -4.85
C ILE A 232 4.49 -0.99 -6.24
N HIS A 233 5.28 -0.53 -7.18
CA HIS A 233 4.89 -0.40 -8.59
C HIS A 233 5.94 -1.05 -9.49
N GLY A 234 5.50 -1.49 -10.67
CA GLY A 234 6.42 -1.90 -11.71
C GLY A 234 6.91 -0.70 -12.51
N ASP A 235 8.14 -0.82 -13.02
CA ASP A 235 8.75 0.11 -13.95
C ASP A 235 9.46 -0.70 -15.06
N LEU A 236 9.31 -0.26 -16.31
CA LEU A 236 9.90 -0.90 -17.47
C LEU A 236 10.94 0.03 -18.10
N GLY A 237 12.21 -0.25 -17.80
CA GLY A 237 13.34 0.44 -18.41
C GLY A 237 13.73 -0.15 -19.77
N LEU A 238 14.41 0.67 -20.58
CA LEU A 238 15.14 0.24 -21.76
C LEU A 238 16.62 0.58 -21.60
N LEU A 239 17.47 -0.44 -21.62
CA LEU A 239 18.92 -0.33 -21.64
C LEU A 239 19.45 -0.28 -23.09
N PRO A 240 20.69 0.20 -23.32
CA PRO A 240 21.32 0.17 -24.64
C PRO A 240 21.25 -1.20 -25.29
N GLY A 241 20.99 -1.23 -26.61
CA GLY A 241 20.83 -2.49 -27.35
C GLY A 241 19.42 -3.10 -27.30
N ASN A 242 18.40 -2.30 -26.97
CA ASN A 242 17.00 -2.74 -26.86
C ASN A 242 16.78 -3.83 -25.80
N VAL A 243 17.56 -3.78 -24.72
CA VAL A 243 17.42 -4.70 -23.60
C VAL A 243 16.36 -4.15 -22.65
N SER A 244 15.27 -4.88 -22.45
CA SER A 244 14.19 -4.49 -21.55
C SER A 244 14.53 -4.86 -20.11
N TYR A 245 14.12 -3.99 -19.20
CA TYR A 245 14.44 -4.06 -17.78
C TYR A 245 13.18 -3.83 -16.93
N PRO A 246 12.33 -4.86 -16.77
CA PRO A 246 11.24 -4.81 -15.81
C PRO A 246 11.75 -4.88 -14.37
N CYS A 247 11.27 -4.00 -13.50
CA CYS A 247 11.62 -4.00 -12.07
C CYS A 247 10.49 -3.52 -11.16
N HIS A 248 10.53 -3.90 -9.89
CA HIS A 248 9.69 -3.33 -8.85
C HIS A 248 10.46 -2.26 -8.09
N ARG A 249 9.82 -1.12 -7.91
CA ARG A 249 10.27 -0.06 -7.01
C ARG A 249 9.22 0.14 -5.93
N ALA A 250 9.68 0.58 -4.76
CA ALA A 250 8.78 0.85 -3.65
C ALA A 250 8.98 2.23 -3.05
N ILE A 251 7.89 2.81 -2.56
CA ILE A 251 7.90 3.95 -1.65
C ILE A 251 7.36 3.45 -0.31
N ILE A 252 8.20 3.49 0.72
CA ILE A 252 7.86 2.99 2.04
C ILE A 252 7.65 4.19 2.97
N THR A 253 6.45 4.33 3.51
CA THR A 253 6.14 5.38 4.46
C THR A 253 6.38 4.88 5.88
N TYR A 254 7.18 5.61 6.64
CA TYR A 254 7.38 5.44 8.08
C TYR A 254 6.86 6.65 8.84
N ALA A 255 6.55 6.50 10.13
CA ALA A 255 6.11 7.61 10.96
C ALA A 255 6.42 7.35 12.44
N GLU A 256 6.46 8.41 13.24
CA GLU A 256 6.51 8.27 14.69
C GLU A 256 5.16 7.72 15.19
N LEU A 257 5.21 6.74 16.09
CA LEU A 257 4.03 6.18 16.70
C LEU A 257 3.90 6.73 18.12
N ILE A 258 2.86 7.54 18.36
CA ILE A 258 2.62 8.13 19.68
C ILE A 258 1.37 7.53 20.31
N GLN A 259 1.47 7.22 21.60
CA GLN A 259 0.32 6.77 22.39
C GLN A 259 -0.66 7.95 22.54
N TYR A 260 -1.93 7.68 22.28
CA TYR A 260 -3.00 8.66 22.31
C TYR A 260 -4.08 8.21 23.29
N PRO A 261 -3.86 8.35 24.61
CA PRO A 261 -4.68 7.65 25.60
C PRO A 261 -6.16 8.03 25.60
N GLU A 262 -6.55 9.23 25.17
CA GLU A 262 -7.96 9.69 25.12
C GLU A 262 -8.13 10.71 23.97
N PRO A 263 -9.28 10.79 23.28
CA PRO A 263 -9.64 12.00 22.52
C PRO A 263 -9.66 13.21 23.48
N PRO A 264 -9.38 14.45 23.01
CA PRO A 264 -9.34 15.60 23.90
C PRO A 264 -10.69 15.72 24.61
N LEU A 265 -10.68 15.56 25.93
CA LEU A 265 -11.79 15.93 26.80
C LEU A 265 -11.78 17.45 26.89
N GLU A 266 -12.15 18.14 25.81
CA GLU A 266 -12.54 19.55 25.76
C GLU A 266 -12.70 19.98 24.29
N PHE A 267 -13.95 20.24 23.92
CA PHE A 267 -14.33 21.23 22.92
C PHE A 267 -15.06 22.36 23.65
#